data_AF-D9SL52-F1
#
_entry.id   AF-D9SL52-F1
#
_cell.length_a   1.000
_cell.length_b   1.000
_cell.length_c   1.000
_cell.angle_alpha   90.00
_cell.angle_beta   90.00
_cell.angle_gamma   90.00
#
_symmetry.space_group_name_H-M   'P 1'
#
loop_
_entity.id
_entity.type
_entity.pdbx_description
1 polymer ?
#
loop_
_entity_poly.entity_id
_entity_poly.type
_entity_poly.pdbx_seq_one_letter_code
_entity_poly.pdbx_strand_id
1 'polypeptide(L)' 'MGTNIKGKHEKAMELARDLLNQNVGMTEIISRTGLTQDDVQKEQRKMRNQKK' A
#
# COMPACT_ATOMS: atom_id res chain seq x y z
N MET A 1 -21.65 14.48 -10.10
CA MET A 1 -21.03 13.39 -9.31
C MET A 1 -19.56 13.73 -9.12
N GLY A 2 -19.18 14.31 -7.98
CA GLY A 2 -17.78 14.64 -7.69
C GLY A 2 -17.00 13.36 -7.42
N THR A 3 -16.18 12.92 -8.37
CA THR A 3 -15.34 11.75 -8.18
C THR A 3 -14.25 12.09 -7.17
N ASN A 4 -14.42 11.59 -5.95
CA ASN A 4 -13.50 11.73 -4.84
C ASN A 4 -12.29 10.78 -5.07
N ILE A 5 -11.39 11.16 -5.98
CA ILE A 5 -10.28 10.31 -6.44
C ILE A 5 -9.14 10.28 -5.40
N LYS A 6 -8.99 11.34 -4.60
CA LYS A 6 -7.88 11.49 -3.64
C LYS A 6 -7.94 10.47 -2.49
N GLY A 7 -9.12 10.23 -1.93
CA GLY A 7 -9.25 9.32 -0.77
C GLY A 7 -9.13 7.83 -1.08
N LYS A 8 -9.30 7.41 -2.34
CA LYS A 8 -9.20 5.97 -2.70
C LYS A 8 -7.75 5.48 -2.67
N HIS A 9 -6.84 6.29 -3.20
CA HIS A 9 -5.43 5.94 -3.24
C HIS A 9 -4.82 5.95 -1.82
N GLU A 10 -5.18 6.92 -0.99
CA GLU A 10 -4.73 6.98 0.42
C GLU A 10 -5.19 5.75 1.21
N LYS A 11 -6.46 5.34 1.09
CA LYS A 11 -6.97 4.12 1.74
C LYS A 11 -6.28 2.84 1.25
N ALA A 12 -5.97 2.78 -0.05
CA ALA A 12 -5.25 1.62 -0.61
C ALA A 12 -3.82 1.54 -0.07
N MET A 13 -3.14 2.68 0.08
CA MET A 13 -1.80 2.78 0.65
C MET A 13 -1.77 2.46 2.16
N GLU A 14 -2.78 2.92 2.90
CA GLU A 14 -2.97 2.57 4.32
C GLU A 14 -3.15 1.06 4.49
N LEU A 15 -4.05 0.46 3.70
CA LEU A 15 -4.27 -0.99 3.72
C LEU A 15 -3.00 -1.76 3.33
N ALA A 16 -2.25 -1.30 2.32
CA ALA A 16 -0.98 -1.93 1.94
C ALA A 16 0.05 -1.89 3.08
N ARG A 17 0.14 -0.77 3.80
CA ARG A 17 1.05 -0.61 4.95
C ARG A 17 0.69 -1.56 6.09
N ASP A 18 -0.60 -1.74 6.38
CA ASP A 18 -1.05 -2.68 7.41
C ASP A 18 -0.76 -4.12 7.03
N LEU A 19 -1.01 -4.51 5.78
CA LEU A 19 -0.70 -5.85 5.28
C LEU A 19 0.82 -6.12 5.27
N LEU A 20 1.65 -5.12 4.92
CA LEU A 20 3.10 -5.21 5.03
C LEU A 20 3.56 -5.41 6.48
N ASN A 21 2.94 -4.71 7.45
CA ASN A 21 3.22 -4.90 8.88
C ASN A 21 2.83 -6.30 9.37
N GLN A 22 1.80 -6.90 8.79
CA GLN A 22 1.36 -8.27 9.07
C GLN A 22 2.21 -9.35 8.37
N ASN A 23 3.29 -8.98 7.66
CA ASN A 23 4.10 -9.89 6.83
C ASN A 23 3.31 -10.60 5.73
N VAL A 24 2.23 -9.98 5.22
CA VAL A 24 1.48 -10.50 4.08
C VAL A 24 2.34 -10.41 2.82
N GLY A 25 2.25 -11.44 1.96
CA GLY A 25 2.99 -11.49 0.71
C GLY A 25 2.55 -10.43 -0.30
N MET A 26 3.51 -9.94 -1.09
CA MET A 26 3.31 -8.88 -2.11
C MET A 26 2.12 -9.13 -3.05
N THR A 27 1.99 -10.36 -3.56
CA THR A 27 0.92 -10.76 -4.49
C THR A 27 -0.48 -10.57 -3.88
N GLU A 28 -0.64 -10.93 -2.60
CA GLU A 28 -1.90 -10.79 -1.89
C GLU A 28 -2.21 -9.30 -1.62
N ILE A 29 -1.20 -8.50 -1.31
CA ILE A 29 -1.35 -7.05 -1.10
C ILE A 29 -1.83 -6.38 -2.38
N ILE A 30 -1.21 -6.67 -3.51
CA ILE A 30 -1.61 -6.14 -4.83
C ILE A 30 -3.06 -6.53 -5.15
N SER A 31 -3.40 -7.80 -4.93
CA SER A 31 -4.76 -8.32 -5.16
C SER A 31 -5.81 -7.61 -4.30
N ARG A 32 -5.53 -7.35 -3.02
CA ARG A 32 -6.47 -6.71 -2.08
C ARG A 32 -6.58 -5.20 -2.24
N THR A 33 -5.47 -4.54 -2.55
CA THR A 33 -5.40 -3.06 -2.57
C THR A 33 -5.63 -2.49 -3.97
N GLY A 34 -5.44 -3.30 -5.02
CA GLY A 34 -5.43 -2.85 -6.41
C GLY A 34 -4.24 -1.94 -6.76
N LEU A 35 -3.25 -1.84 -5.87
CA LEU A 35 -2.03 -1.09 -6.11
C LEU A 35 -1.09 -1.87 -7.02
N THR A 36 -0.18 -1.13 -7.68
CA THR A 36 0.88 -1.77 -8.44
C THR A 36 1.95 -2.33 -7.51
N GLN A 37 2.73 -3.29 -8.01
CA GLN A 37 3.90 -3.81 -7.28
C GLN A 37 4.86 -2.68 -6.89
N ASP A 38 5.05 -1.70 -7.78
CA ASP A 38 5.97 -0.59 -7.55
C ASP A 38 5.50 0.32 -6.41
N ASP A 39 4.19 0.59 -6.31
CA ASP A 39 3.60 1.36 -5.21
C ASP A 39 3.85 0.67 -3.86
N VAL A 40 3.55 -0.63 -3.79
CA VAL A 40 3.73 -1.42 -2.57
C VAL A 40 5.22 -1.56 -2.21
N GLN A 41 6.10 -1.74 -3.20
CA GLN A 41 7.55 -1.78 -2.98
C GLN A 41 8.10 -0.44 -2.48
N LYS A 42 7.63 0.69 -3.04
CA LYS A 42 8.01 2.03 -2.61
C LYS A 42 7.61 2.26 -1.15
N GLU A 43 6.41 1.81 -0.78
CA GLU A 43 5.93 1.89 0.60
C GLU A 43 6.76 1.01 1.54
N GLN A 44 7.03 -0.24 1.16
CA GLN A 44 7.89 -1.14 1.93
C GLN A 44 9.31 -0.57 2.13
N ARG A 45 9.89 0.06 1.11
CA ARG A 45 11.19 0.74 1.21
C ARG A 45 11.13 1.92 2.17
N LYS A 46 10.09 2.75 2.11
CA LYS A 46 9.90 3.86 3.06
C LYS A 46 9.81 3.35 4.50
N MET A 47 9.05 2.29 4.76
CA MET A 47 8.91 1.70 6.10
C MET A 47 10.24 1.17 6.65
N ARG A 48 11.06 0.53 5.80
CA ARG A 48 12.41 0.08 6.18
C ARG A 48 13.34 1.25 6.47
N ASN A 49 13.28 2.32 5.67
CA ASN A 49 14.13 3.49 5.85
C ASN A 49 13.73 4.35 7.07
N GLN A 50 12.46 4.35 7.48
CA GLN A 50 12.00 5.06 8.69
C GLN A 50 12.38 4.37 10.00
N LYS A 51 12.68 3.06 9.97
CA LYS A 51 13.06 2.28 11.15
C LYS A 51 14.55 2.35 11.50
N LYS A 52 15.32 3.19 10.81
CA LYS A 52 16.77 3.38 11.02
C LYS A 52 17.05 4.74 11.63
#